data_AF-A0A7T8K9I7-F1
#
_entry.id   AF-A0A7T8K9I7-F1
#
_cell.length_a   1.000
_cell.length_b   1.000
_cell.length_c   1.000
_cell.angle_alpha   90.00
_cell.angle_beta   90.00
_cell.angle_gamma   90.00
#
_symmetry.space_group_name_H-M   'P 1'
#
loop_
_entity.id
_entity.type
_entity.pdbx_description
1 polymer ?
#
loop_
_entity_poly.entity_id
_entity_poly.type
_entity_poly.pdbx_seq_one_letter_code
_entity_poly.pdbx_strand_id
1 'polypeptide(L)' 'MPPFFFRPDEKIDTEAYYKVLRYTVLPWFKKNYPTGNYVWQQDGAPSHMAAKNQKFCKDNMAHFWPKNFWPPSSRI' A
#
# COMPACT_ATOMS: atom_id res chain seq x y z
N MET A 1 5.03 2.42 11.11
CA MET A 1 3.85 1.56 11.42
C MET A 1 4.35 0.21 11.89
N PRO A 2 3.78 -0.40 12.94
CA PRO A 2 4.07 -1.79 13.26
C PRO A 2 3.76 -2.72 12.07
N PRO A 3 4.48 -3.84 11.89
CA PRO A 3 4.14 -4.81 10.85
C PRO A 3 2.71 -5.34 11.00
N PHE A 4 2.04 -5.54 9.86
CA PHE A 4 0.77 -6.26 9.79
C PHE A 4 1.05 -7.72 9.44
N PHE A 5 0.59 -8.64 10.27
CA PHE A 5 0.74 -10.08 10.03
C PHE A 5 -0.57 -10.65 9.50
N PHE A 6 -0.48 -11.29 8.34
CA PHE A 6 -1.57 -12.13 7.83
C PHE A 6 -1.60 -13.46 8.59
N ARG A 7 -2.75 -14.14 8.55
CA ARG A 7 -2.84 -15.48 9.13
C ARG A 7 -1.96 -16.46 8.35
N PRO A 8 -1.49 -17.54 8.99
CA PRO A 8 -0.87 -18.63 8.26
C PRO A 8 -1.73 -19.06 7.07
N ASP A 9 -1.08 -19.30 5.93
CA ASP A 9 -1.68 -19.75 4.67
C ASP A 9 -2.69 -18.78 4.02
N GLU A 10 -2.86 -17.58 4.55
CA GLU A 10 -3.72 -16.57 3.93
C GLU A 10 -3.09 -16.06 2.63
N LYS A 11 -3.78 -16.31 1.51
CA LYS A 11 -3.37 -15.79 0.21
C LYS A 11 -3.56 -14.28 0.18
N ILE A 12 -2.47 -13.55 -0.02
CA ILE A 12 -2.50 -12.09 -0.18
C ILE A 12 -2.88 -11.76 -1.62
N ASP A 13 -4.17 -11.66 -1.88
CA ASP A 13 -4.71 -11.17 -3.13
C ASP A 13 -5.00 -9.65 -3.09
N THR A 14 -5.63 -9.15 -4.15
CA THR A 14 -6.03 -7.74 -4.26
C THR A 14 -6.92 -7.30 -3.10
N GLU A 15 -7.88 -8.14 -2.67
CA GLU A 15 -8.86 -7.78 -1.63
C GLU A 15 -8.26 -7.83 -0.24
N ALA A 16 -7.47 -8.87 0.06
CA ALA A 16 -6.73 -8.96 1.31
C ALA A 16 -5.82 -7.73 1.48
N TYR A 17 -5.08 -7.36 0.43
CA TYR A 17 -4.22 -6.18 0.48
C TYR A 17 -4.99 -4.86 0.58
N TYR A 18 -6.10 -4.72 -0.14
CA TYR A 18 -6.99 -3.56 -0.05
C TYR A 18 -7.45 -3.31 1.40
N LYS A 19 -7.82 -4.37 2.13
CA LYS A 19 -8.24 -4.27 3.53
C LYS A 19 -7.12 -3.74 4.42
N VAL A 20 -5.89 -4.20 4.23
CA VAL A 20 -4.71 -3.68 4.96
C VAL A 20 -4.50 -2.20 4.66
N LEU A 21 -4.55 -1.79 3.38
CA LEU A 21 -4.44 -0.39 2.99
C LEU A 21 -5.51 0.48 3.67
N ARG A 22 -6.76 0.02 3.65
CA ARG A 22 -7.91 0.78 4.13
C ARG A 22 -8.00 0.86 5.65
N TYR A 23 -7.78 -0.26 6.34
CA TYR A 23 -8.08 -0.39 7.77
C TYR A 23 -6.84 -0.29 8.66
N THR A 24 -5.64 -0.44 8.11
CA THR A 24 -4.39 -0.39 8.88
C THR A 24 -3.52 0.78 8.44
N VAL A 25 -3.14 0.83 7.16
CA VAL A 25 -2.14 1.78 6.65
C VAL A 25 -2.68 3.20 6.65
N LEU A 26 -3.83 3.45 6.01
CA LEU A 26 -4.38 4.80 5.90
C LEU A 26 -4.70 5.43 7.27
N PRO A 27 -5.36 4.75 8.22
CA PRO A 27 -5.58 5.32 9.55
C PRO A 27 -4.28 5.63 10.28
N TRP A 28 -3.25 4.77 10.13
CA TRP A 28 -1.95 5.01 10.75
C TRP A 28 -1.27 6.26 10.16
N PHE A 29 -1.30 6.46 8.83
CA PHE A 29 -0.77 7.68 8.22
C PHE A 29 -1.52 8.93 8.67
N LYS A 30 -2.87 8.91 8.67
CA LYS A 30 -3.66 10.06 9.12
C LYS A 30 -3.35 10.46 10.57
N LYS A 31 -3.04 9.49 11.43
CA LYS A 31 -2.66 9.75 12.82
C LYS A 31 -1.23 10.28 12.98
N ASN A 32 -0.26 9.73 12.26
CA ASN A 32 1.16 9.99 12.51
C ASN A 32 1.79 11.02 11.57
N TYR A 33 1.21 11.23 10.39
CA TYR A 33 1.64 12.21 9.40
C TYR A 33 0.43 13.07 8.97
N PRO A 34 -0.18 13.83 9.90
CA PRO A 34 -1.41 14.57 9.65
C PRO A 34 -1.25 15.66 8.58
N THR A 35 -0.02 16.14 8.36
CA THR A 35 0.32 17.12 7.32
C THR A 35 0.63 16.48 5.96
N GLY A 36 0.65 15.15 5.88
CA GLY A 36 0.88 14.44 4.62
C GLY A 36 2.32 14.47 4.10
N ASN A 37 3.31 14.73 4.97
CA ASN A 37 4.73 14.76 4.63
C ASN A 37 5.34 13.36 4.45
N TYR A 38 4.75 12.54 3.57
CA TYR A 38 5.24 11.20 3.23
C TYR A 38 4.92 10.84 1.78
N VAL A 39 5.69 9.90 1.22
CA VAL A 39 5.40 9.25 -0.05
C VAL A 39 5.22 7.76 0.19
N TRP A 40 4.10 7.22 -0.30
CA TRP A 40 3.82 5.79 -0.24
C TRP A 40 4.41 5.08 -1.46
N GLN A 41 5.36 4.16 -1.21
CA GLN A 41 6.05 3.36 -2.23
C GLN A 41 5.78 1.86 -2.00
N GLN A 42 5.67 1.12 -3.11
CA GLN A 42 5.49 -0.32 -3.13
C GLN A 42 6.27 -0.93 -4.30
N ASP A 43 6.60 -2.21 -4.20
CA ASP A 43 7.20 -2.98 -5.28
C ASP A 43 6.14 -3.47 -6.30
N GLY A 44 6.59 -4.23 -7.30
CA GLY A 44 5.77 -4.74 -8.39
C GLY A 44 4.94 -5.98 -8.06
N ALA A 45 4.62 -6.28 -6.80
CA ALA A 45 3.79 -7.45 -6.47
C ALA A 45 2.39 -7.33 -7.11
N PRO A 46 1.76 -8.44 -7.55
CA PRO A 46 0.48 -8.38 -8.28
C PRO A 46 -0.64 -7.62 -7.56
N SER A 47 -0.78 -7.79 -6.24
CA SER A 47 -1.77 -7.08 -5.43
C SER A 47 -1.49 -5.57 -5.34
N HIS A 48 -0.23 -5.15 -5.40
CA HIS A 48 0.19 -3.74 -5.41
C HIS A 48 -0.12 -3.10 -6.75
N MET A 49 0.09 -3.83 -7.86
CA MET A 49 -0.16 -3.35 -9.22
C MET A 49 -1.65 -3.35 -9.62
N ALA A 50 -2.51 -4.02 -8.84
CA ALA A 50 -3.93 -4.14 -9.11
C ALA A 50 -4.62 -2.76 -9.19
N ALA A 51 -5.46 -2.58 -10.20
CA ALA A 51 -6.11 -1.30 -10.49
C ALA A 51 -6.89 -0.73 -9.28
N LYS A 52 -7.57 -1.61 -8.53
CA LYS A 52 -8.29 -1.26 -7.31
C LYS A 52 -7.38 -0.63 -6.25
N ASN A 53 -6.23 -1.24 -5.99
CA ASN A 53 -5.31 -0.82 -4.94
C ASN A 53 -4.51 0.41 -5.36
N GLN A 54 -4.12 0.51 -6.64
CA GLN A 54 -3.54 1.71 -7.23
C GLN A 54 -4.49 2.91 -7.13
N LYS A 55 -5.78 2.72 -7.48
CA LYS A 55 -6.79 3.77 -7.35
C LYS A 55 -6.97 4.19 -5.89
N PHE A 56 -7.07 3.23 -4.98
CA PHE A 56 -7.19 3.53 -3.55
C PHE A 56 -6.00 4.37 -3.05
N CYS A 57 -4.76 4.00 -3.40
CA CYS A 57 -3.58 4.75 -2.98
C CYS A 57 -3.56 6.16 -3.57
N LYS A 58 -3.85 6.29 -4.86
CA LYS A 58 -3.92 7.60 -5.55
C LYS A 58 -4.96 8.53 -4.92
N ASP A 59 -6.12 8.00 -4.54
CA ASP A 59 -7.22 8.81 -4.02
C ASP A 59 -7.06 9.19 -2.53
N ASN A 60 -6.26 8.45 -1.75
CA ASN A 60 -6.27 8.55 -0.29
C ASN A 60 -4.90 8.84 0.36
N MET A 61 -3.79 8.49 -0.27
CA MET A 61 -2.45 8.74 0.28
C MET A 61 -2.01 10.17 -0.06
N ALA A 62 -1.18 10.78 0.78
CA ALA A 62 -0.72 12.16 0.56
C ALA A 62 0.11 12.29 -0.73
N HIS A 63 1.12 11.44 -0.86
CA HIS A 63 1.85 11.22 -2.10
C HIS A 63 2.00 9.72 -2.35
N PHE A 64 2.02 9.31 -3.62
CA PHE A 64 2.02 7.91 -4.00
C PHE A 64 2.86 7.70 -5.26
N TRP A 65 3.71 6.67 -5.26
CA TRP A 65 4.40 6.22 -6.45
C TRP A 65 3.55 5.20 -7.22
N PRO A 66 3.10 5.54 -8.44
CA PRO A 66 2.31 4.62 -9.24
C PRO A 66 3.13 3.39 -9.64
N LYS A 67 2.44 2.30 -10.02
CA LYS A 67 3.04 1.00 -10.35
C LYS A 67 4.19 1.02 -11.39
N ASN A 68 4.30 2.06 -12.20
CA ASN A 68 5.32 2.19 -13.25
C ASN A 68 6.55 3.00 -12.81
N PHE A 69 6.57 3.49 -11.58
CA PHE A 69 7.67 4.29 -11.05
C PHE A 69 8.79 3.40 -10.48
N TRP A 70 8.43 2.30 -9.81
CA TRP A 70 9.40 1.37 -9.26
C TRP A 70 9.90 0.38 -10.34
N PRO A 71 11.23 0.27 -10.57
CA PRO A 71 11.77 -0.64 -11.56
C PRO A 71 11.50 -2.11 -11.20
N PRO A 72 11.15 -2.97 -12.19
CA PRO A 72 11.01 -4.40 -11.95
C PRO A 72 12.28 -5.02 -11.37
N SER A 73 12.13 -6.10 -10.60
CA SER A 73 13.24 -6.89 -10.03
C SER A 73 14.22 -6.10 -9.15
N SER A 74 13.85 -4.91 -8.70
CA SER A 74 14.65 -4.08 -7.80
C SER A 74 14.16 -4.29 -6.37
N ARG A 75 14.90 -5.08 -5.59
CA ARG A 75 14.56 -5.38 -4.20
C ARG A 75 15.17 -4.32 -3.28
N ILE A 76 14.34 -3.74 -2.41
CA ILE A 76 14.76 -3.04 -1.19
C ILE A 76 14.89 -4.06 -0.07
#